data_AF-A0A7V4HTT1-F1
#
_entry.id   AF-A0A7V4HTT1-F1
#
_cell.length_a   1.000
_cell.length_b   1.000
_cell.length_c   1.000
_cell.angle_alpha   90.00
_cell.angle_beta   90.00
_cell.angle_gamma   90.00
#
_symmetry.space_group_name_H-M   'P 1'
#
loop_
_entity.id
_entity.type
_entity.pdbx_description
1 polymer ?
#
loop_
_entity_poly.entity_id
_entity_poly.type
_entity_poly.pdbx_seq_one_letter_code
_entity_poly.pdbx_strand_id
1 'polypeptide(L)'
;MTPLPLAPAYREAVKVALALQAPITLVLLLMLDGGYSARIGGYVMAAFWIGVAVIMLRRPLHPTPWDVRYVKWGFAPLLLLGFAIAAAIAGLR
;
A
#
# COMPACT_ATOMS: atom_id res chain seq x y z
N MET A 1 -11.71 -14.53 20.03
CA MET A 1 -10.61 -14.26 19.07
C MET A 1 -9.49 -13.59 19.84
N THR A 2 -8.40 -14.31 20.13
CA THR A 2 -7.19 -13.69 20.71
C THR A 2 -6.65 -12.67 19.72
N PRO A 3 -6.49 -11.39 20.10
CA PRO A 3 -5.87 -10.42 19.20
C PRO A 3 -4.48 -10.94 18.84
N LEU A 4 -4.15 -10.92 17.54
CA LEU A 4 -2.79 -11.20 17.07
C LEU A 4 -1.80 -10.39 17.93
N PRO A 5 -0.74 -11.01 18.49
CA PRO A 5 0.23 -10.32 19.34
C PRO A 5 1.11 -9.41 18.48
N LEU A 6 0.53 -8.30 18.02
CA LEU A 6 1.16 -7.26 17.23
C LEU A 6 1.37 -6.02 18.09
N ALA A 7 2.52 -5.38 17.93
CA ALA A 7 2.81 -4.12 18.58
C ALA A 7 1.70 -3.08 18.26
N PRO A 8 1.23 -2.29 19.25
CA PRO A 8 0.20 -1.27 19.03
C PRO A 8 0.53 -0.28 17.91
N ALA A 9 1.82 -0.01 17.69
CA ALA A 9 2.31 0.84 16.61
C ALA A 9 1.86 0.38 15.21
N TYR A 10 1.73 -0.93 14.98
CA TYR A 10 1.23 -1.45 13.70
C TYR A 10 -0.25 -1.18 13.50
N ARG A 11 -1.08 -1.22 14.56
CA ARG A 11 -2.52 -0.92 14.44
C ARG A 11 -2.76 0.52 14.01
N GLU A 12 -2.07 1.47 14.64
CA GLU A 12 -2.17 2.88 14.26
C GLU A 12 -1.59 3.12 12.87
N ALA A 13 -0.52 2.42 12.50
CA ALA A 13 0.02 2.50 11.15
C ALA A 13 -0.95 2.00 10.07
N VAL A 14 -1.60 0.85 10.29
CA VAL A 14 -2.58 0.25 9.38
C VAL A 14 -3.82 1.15 9.24
N LYS A 15 -4.31 1.75 10.32
CA LYS A 15 -5.43 2.70 10.25
C LYS A 15 -5.12 3.89 9.35
N VAL A 16 -3.93 4.47 9.51
CA VAL A 16 -3.47 5.59 8.66
C VAL A 16 -3.36 5.16 7.20
N ALA A 17 -2.77 3.98 6.95
CA ALA A 17 -2.65 3.43 5.61
C ALA A 17 -4.01 3.26 4.92
N LEU A 18 -4.96 2.64 5.62
CA LEU A 18 -6.32 2.43 5.12
C LEU A 18 -7.06 3.76 4.88
N ALA A 19 -6.92 4.72 5.80
CA ALA A 19 -7.52 6.05 5.67
C ALA A 19 -6.98 6.82 4.44
N LEU A 20 -5.69 6.64 4.12
CA LEU A 20 -5.08 7.21 2.91
C LEU A 20 -5.52 6.45 1.64
N GLN A 21 -5.55 5.13 1.72
CA GLN A 21 -5.75 4.25 0.57
C GLN A 21 -7.20 4.21 0.09
N ALA A 22 -8.18 4.34 0.97
CA ALA A 22 -9.60 4.36 0.63
C ALA A 22 -9.99 5.49 -0.36
N PRO A 23 -9.72 6.78 -0.08
CA PRO A 23 -10.08 7.85 -1.01
C PRO A 23 -9.30 7.75 -2.33
N ILE A 24 -8.03 7.36 -2.28
CA ILE A 24 -7.23 7.17 -3.50
C ILE A 24 -7.82 6.08 -4.38
N THR A 25 -8.13 4.92 -3.79
CA THR A 25 -8.72 3.79 -4.54
C THR A 25 -10.05 4.19 -5.17
N LEU A 26 -10.87 4.96 -4.46
CA LEU A 26 -12.12 5.50 -4.99
C LEU A 26 -11.87 6.40 -6.22
N VAL A 27 -10.90 7.32 -6.15
CA VAL A 27 -10.53 8.17 -7.29
C VAL A 27 -10.05 7.33 -8.47
N LEU A 28 -9.22 6.32 -8.24
CA LEU A 28 -8.71 5.44 -9.31
C LEU A 28 -9.83 4.65 -10.02
N LEU A 29 -10.87 4.26 -9.29
CA LEU A 29 -12.06 3.62 -9.86
C LEU A 29 -12.93 4.59 -10.67
N LEU A 30 -12.88 5.89 -10.37
CA LEU A 30 -13.69 6.93 -10.99
C LEU A 30 -13.01 7.66 -12.15
N MET A 31 -11.78 7.30 -12.53
CA MET A 31 -11.04 8.00 -13.59
C MET A 31 -11.60 7.79 -15.01
N LEU A 32 -12.60 6.93 -15.20
CA LEU A 32 -13.26 6.66 -16.50
C LEU A 32 -12.28 6.34 -17.65
N ASP A 33 -11.10 5.80 -17.33
CA ASP A 33 -10.02 5.49 -18.26
C ASP A 33 -10.07 4.03 -18.76
N GLY A 34 -11.29 3.45 -18.82
CA GLY A 34 -11.48 2.03 -19.11
C GLY A 34 -10.95 1.09 -18.04
N GLY A 35 -10.67 1.60 -16.83
CA GLY A 35 -10.17 0.82 -15.69
C GLY A 35 -8.65 0.62 -15.69
N TYR A 36 -7.91 1.38 -16.50
CA TYR A 36 -6.45 1.32 -16.55
C TYR A 36 -5.83 1.71 -15.20
N SER A 37 -6.21 2.86 -14.64
CA SER A 37 -5.72 3.35 -13.34
C SER A 37 -6.15 2.44 -12.19
N ALA A 38 -7.37 1.91 -12.23
CA ALA A 38 -7.87 0.95 -11.26
C ALA A 38 -7.04 -0.35 -11.24
N ARG A 39 -6.63 -0.86 -12.41
CA ARG A 39 -5.76 -2.05 -12.51
C ARG A 39 -4.38 -1.80 -11.92
N ILE A 40 -3.74 -0.67 -12.29
CA ILE A 40 -2.42 -0.29 -11.73
C ILE A 40 -2.52 -0.16 -10.21
N GLY A 41 -3.52 0.58 -9.72
CA GLY A 41 -3.79 0.74 -8.30
C GLY A 41 -3.99 -0.59 -7.57
N GLY A 42 -4.72 -1.53 -8.19
CA GLY A 42 -4.92 -2.87 -7.67
C GLY A 42 -3.63 -3.67 -7.51
N TYR A 43 -2.75 -3.67 -8.52
CA TYR A 43 -1.45 -4.35 -8.44
C TYR A 43 -0.55 -3.76 -7.35
N VAL A 44 -0.46 -2.43 -7.30
CA VAL A 44 0.30 -1.72 -6.26
C VAL A 44 -0.26 -2.02 -4.87
N MET A 45 -1.58 -1.99 -4.71
CA MET A 45 -2.25 -2.29 -3.45
C MET A 45 -1.94 -3.70 -2.96
N ALA A 46 -1.97 -4.70 -3.84
CA ALA A 46 -1.61 -6.07 -3.50
C ALA A 46 -0.13 -6.16 -3.07
N ALA A 47 0.78 -5.59 -3.85
CA ALA A 47 2.21 -5.58 -3.54
C ALA A 47 2.52 -4.90 -2.19
N PHE A 48 1.87 -3.77 -1.92
CA PHE A 48 2.00 -3.05 -0.65
C PHE A 48 1.58 -3.92 0.53
N TRP A 49 0.39 -4.52 0.51
CA TRP A 49 -0.11 -5.35 1.61
C TRP A 49 0.70 -6.64 1.81
N ILE A 50 1.23 -7.24 0.74
CA ILE A 50 2.19 -8.34 0.83
C ILE A 50 3.44 -7.87 1.59
N GLY A 51 4.00 -6.71 1.25
CA GLY A 51 5.15 -6.13 1.96
C GLY A 51 4.87 -5.86 3.44
N VAL A 52 3.70 -5.29 3.75
CA VAL A 52 3.24 -5.05 5.13
C VAL A 52 3.13 -6.36 5.89
N ALA A 53 2.52 -7.40 5.31
CA ALA A 53 2.41 -8.72 5.92
C ALA A 53 3.78 -9.33 6.21
N VAL A 54 4.72 -9.26 5.28
CA VAL A 54 6.10 -9.76 5.47
C VAL A 54 6.79 -9.03 6.62
N ILE A 55 6.66 -7.70 6.71
CA ILE A 55 7.24 -6.90 7.80
C ILE A 55 6.65 -7.33 9.15
N MET A 56 5.32 -7.44 9.25
CA MET A 56 4.64 -7.83 10.48
C MET A 56 4.97 -9.27 10.91
N LEU A 57 5.14 -10.18 9.95
CA LEU A 57 5.54 -11.56 10.23
C LEU A 57 7.00 -11.66 10.71
N ARG A 58 7.90 -10.81 10.18
CA ARG A 58 9.31 -10.81 10.57
C ARG A 58 9.56 -10.14 11.92
N ARG A 59 8.80 -9.10 12.27
CA ARG A 59 9.04 -8.28 13.48
C ARG A 59 7.73 -7.91 14.21
N PRO A 60 6.92 -8.88 14.66
CA PRO A 60 5.57 -8.62 15.16
C PRO A 60 5.52 -7.73 16.42
N LEU A 61 6.50 -7.88 17.33
CA LEU A 61 6.53 -7.19 18.63
C LEU A 61 7.53 -6.04 18.71
N HIS A 62 8.56 -6.04 17.85
CA HIS A 62 9.66 -5.08 17.88
C HIS A 62 9.82 -4.38 16.52
N PRO A 63 8.83 -3.55 16.13
CA PRO A 63 8.91 -2.80 14.87
C PRO A 63 10.07 -1.80 14.92
N THR A 64 10.79 -1.67 13.81
CA THR A 64 11.72 -0.55 13.63
C THR A 64 10.95 0.72 13.23
N PRO A 65 11.54 1.92 13.41
CA PRO A 65 10.93 3.16 12.93
C PRO A 65 10.63 3.13 11.42
N TRP A 66 11.48 2.45 10.63
CA TRP A 66 11.29 2.30 9.19
C TRP A 66 10.11 1.39 8.84
N ASP A 67 9.90 0.31 9.61
CA ASP A 67 8.75 -0.57 9.43
C ASP A 67 7.44 0.21 9.61
N VAL A 68 7.33 0.97 10.70
CA VAL A 68 6.14 1.78 10.98
C VAL A 68 5.93 2.85 9.91
N ARG A 69 7.01 3.48 9.45
CA ARG A 69 6.93 4.51 8.40
C ARG A 69 6.49 3.91 7.06
N TYR A 70 7.01 2.74 6.70
CA TYR A 70 6.60 2.02 5.50
C TYR A 70 5.12 1.60 5.59
N VAL A 71 4.67 1.05 6.71
CA VAL A 71 3.26 0.68 6.87
C VAL A 71 2.34 1.91 6.79
N LYS A 72 2.74 3.06 7.35
CA LYS A 72 1.93 4.30 7.30
C LYS A 72 1.87 4.94 5.93
N TRP A 73 3.02 5.07 5.27
CA TRP A 73 3.19 5.96 4.12
C TRP A 73 3.69 5.27 2.87
N GLY A 74 4.01 3.97 2.94
CA GLY A 74 4.62 3.23 1.83
C GLY A 74 3.72 3.08 0.61
N PHE A 75 2.39 3.11 0.79
CA PHE A 75 1.44 2.99 -0.32
C PHE A 75 1.57 4.13 -1.34
N ALA A 76 1.69 5.39 -0.90
CA ALA A 76 1.78 6.54 -1.80
C ALA A 76 2.99 6.52 -2.76
N PRO A 77 4.24 6.35 -2.31
CA PRO A 77 5.39 6.24 -3.21
C PRO A 77 5.33 4.98 -4.07
N LEU A 78 4.80 3.86 -3.55
CA LEU A 78 4.58 2.64 -4.35
C LEU A 78 3.57 2.88 -5.48
N LEU A 79 2.54 3.68 -5.25
CA LEU A 79 1.56 4.04 -6.28
C LEU A 79 2.19 4.91 -7.37
N LEU A 80 2.95 5.93 -6.98
CA LEU A 80 3.70 6.76 -7.93
C LEU A 80 4.66 5.91 -8.78
N LEU A 81 5.36 4.97 -8.15
CA LEU A 81 6.24 4.03 -8.84
C LEU A 81 5.47 3.14 -9.81
N GLY A 82 4.30 2.62 -9.41
CA GLY A 82 3.44 1.81 -10.28
C GLY A 82 3.01 2.55 -11.54
N PHE A 83 2.58 3.81 -11.40
CA PHE A 83 2.26 4.66 -12.55
C PHE A 83 3.47 5.00 -13.40
N ALA A 84 4.63 5.29 -12.79
CA ALA A 84 5.86 5.57 -13.52
C ALA A 84 6.31 4.37 -14.37
N ILE A 85 6.27 3.16 -13.81
CA ILE A 85 6.58 1.92 -14.55
C ILE A 85 5.58 1.72 -15.70
N ALA A 86 4.28 1.89 -15.44
CA ALA A 86 3.26 1.72 -16.47
C ALA A 86 3.43 2.73 -17.63
N ALA A 87 3.73 3.98 -17.30
CA ALA A 87 4.03 5.03 -18.28
C ALA A 87 5.30 4.71 -19.09
N ALA A 88 6.36 4.24 -18.43
CA ALA A 88 7.59 3.83 -19.11
C ALA A 88 7.35 2.66 -20.08
N ILE A 89 6.57 1.65 -19.68
CA ILE A 89 6.21 0.53 -20.55
C ILE A 89 5.36 0.98 -21.73
N ALA A 90 4.42 1.90 -21.51
CA ALA A 90 3.58 2.45 -22.58
C ALA A 90 4.40 3.27 -23.58
N GLY A 91 5.39 4.05 -23.12
CA GLY A 91 6.25 4.86 -23.99
C GLY A 91 7.31 4.08 -24.78
N LEU A 92 7.51 2.79 -24.48
CA LEU A 92 8.37 1.88 -25.25
C LEU A 92 7.65 1.24 -26.45
N ARG A 93 6.34 1.46 -26.59
CA ARG A 93 5.50 0.94 -27.69
C ARG A 93 5.23 2.03 -28.72
#